data_AF-A0AAP5QF27-F1
#
_entry.id   AF-A0AAP5QF27-F1
#
_cell.length_a   1.000
_cell.length_b   1.000
_cell.length_c   1.000
_cell.angle_alpha   90.00
_cell.angle_beta   90.00
_cell.angle_gamma   90.00
#
_symmetry.space_group_name_H-M   'P 1'
#
loop_
_entity.id
_entity.type
_entity.pdbx_description
1 polymer ?
#
loop_
_entity_poly.entity_id
_entity_poly.type
_entity_poly.pdbx_seq_one_letter_code
_entity_poly.pdbx_strand_id
1 'polypeptide(L)'
;MPEQRHQVFVSSTYVDLIEERSEVMQALLELECIPAGMELFPAANDSQWDWIKKVIDESDYYIVIIGGRYGSVSKESGLSYTEMEYRYAVETEKPVIGFLVEDASQLPHKLVEQQPGKVKKLEAFRDLVKNRLCKFYNSPVDLGAKVSRSLTQLRKQYPRSGWVRADVLAALPSPDELLRLKSENEDLRRRLESYGLEGPKSREFLASGSDTYQIDFVFTRSEKFEATGGFRSKGSQWEKIGMSWDDIFALLGPSILRNNNSYWNAAQPLASRIEYLSGAVLTEAYPNSKFSNFRISSDCIDTILLQLRALKLIELDDDKSWQLTAYGDNYLVSLLGVPKSTNP
;
A
#
# COMPACT_ATOMS: atom_id res chain seq x y z
N MET A 1 -7.92 -2.38 -16.90
CA MET A 1 -8.09 -0.92 -16.85
C MET A 1 -8.98 -0.55 -18.03
N PRO A 2 -9.96 0.33 -17.86
CA PRO A 2 -10.75 0.81 -18.98
C PRO A 2 -9.88 1.55 -19.99
N GLU A 3 -10.28 1.48 -21.25
CA GLU A 3 -9.62 2.19 -22.34
C GLU A 3 -9.77 3.71 -22.12
N GLN A 4 -8.64 4.41 -22.11
CA GLN A 4 -8.56 5.84 -21.83
C GLN A 4 -8.19 6.60 -23.10
N ARG A 5 -9.02 7.59 -23.46
CA ARG A 5 -8.69 8.57 -24.48
C ARG A 5 -8.04 9.77 -23.85
N HIS A 6 -7.04 10.34 -24.49
CA HIS A 6 -6.32 11.50 -23.95
C HIS A 6 -6.63 12.74 -24.77
N GLN A 7 -6.91 13.86 -24.12
CA GLN A 7 -7.05 15.15 -24.79
C GLN A 7 -5.67 15.79 -24.98
N VAL A 8 -5.39 16.27 -26.18
CA VAL A 8 -4.09 16.84 -26.55
C VAL A 8 -4.28 18.25 -27.08
N PHE A 9 -3.73 19.24 -26.38
CA PHE A 9 -3.76 20.63 -26.84
C PHE A 9 -2.69 20.86 -27.91
N VAL A 10 -3.11 21.36 -29.08
CA VAL A 10 -2.22 21.65 -30.22
C VAL A 10 -2.07 23.17 -30.37
N SER A 11 -0.97 23.69 -29.85
CA SER A 11 -0.57 25.09 -29.94
C SER A 11 0.30 25.35 -31.16
N SER A 12 -0.07 26.34 -31.97
CA SER A 12 0.76 26.84 -33.07
C SER A 12 0.21 28.18 -33.56
N THR A 13 0.88 28.80 -34.54
CA THR A 13 0.22 29.77 -35.40
C THR A 13 -0.74 29.07 -36.37
N TYR A 14 -1.73 29.79 -36.90
CA TYR A 14 -2.78 29.18 -37.73
C TYR A 14 -2.51 29.32 -39.23
N VAL A 15 -2.45 30.56 -39.72
CA VAL A 15 -2.48 30.86 -41.17
C VAL A 15 -1.32 30.20 -41.94
N ASP A 16 -0.15 30.09 -41.31
CA ASP A 16 1.05 29.52 -41.93
C ASP A 16 1.21 28.01 -41.76
N LEU A 17 0.40 27.37 -40.92
CA LEU A 17 0.56 25.97 -40.53
C LEU A 17 -0.72 25.14 -40.74
N ILE A 18 -1.57 25.52 -41.70
CA ILE A 18 -2.86 24.85 -41.93
C ILE A 18 -2.65 23.36 -42.27
N GLU A 19 -1.70 23.06 -43.17
CA GLU A 19 -1.42 21.69 -43.61
C GLU A 19 -0.78 20.87 -42.47
N GLU A 20 0.18 21.47 -41.77
CA GLU A 20 0.83 20.88 -40.60
C GLU A 20 -0.17 20.56 -39.49
N ARG A 21 -1.06 21.50 -39.16
CA ARG A 21 -2.10 21.29 -38.15
C ARG A 21 -3.06 20.19 -38.58
N SER A 22 -3.50 20.18 -39.85
CA SER A 22 -4.38 19.13 -40.36
C SER A 22 -3.77 17.74 -40.20
N GLU A 23 -2.48 17.60 -40.55
CA GLU A 23 -1.77 16.32 -40.40
C GLU A 23 -1.63 15.92 -38.93
N VAL A 24 -1.33 16.88 -38.03
CA VAL A 24 -1.24 16.61 -36.59
C VAL A 24 -2.60 16.21 -36.01
N MET A 25 -3.69 16.88 -36.39
CA MET A 25 -5.03 16.51 -35.93
C MET A 25 -5.39 15.09 -36.39
N GLN A 26 -5.10 14.74 -37.64
CA GLN A 26 -5.31 13.39 -38.17
C GLN A 26 -4.50 12.34 -37.40
N ALA A 27 -3.21 12.60 -37.19
CA ALA A 27 -2.33 11.72 -36.42
C ALA A 27 -2.82 11.50 -34.97
N LEU A 28 -3.35 12.55 -34.32
CA LEU A 28 -3.92 12.43 -32.98
C LEU A 28 -5.19 11.57 -32.96
N LEU A 29 -6.07 11.74 -33.95
CA LEU A 29 -7.29 10.94 -34.08
C LEU A 29 -6.98 9.46 -34.33
N GLU A 30 -5.97 9.16 -35.16
CA GLU A 30 -5.49 7.78 -35.40
C GLU A 30 -4.88 7.14 -34.15
N LEU A 31 -4.39 7.94 -33.20
CA LEU A 31 -3.93 7.50 -31.88
C LEU A 31 -5.05 7.48 -30.82
N GLU A 32 -6.30 7.63 -31.23
CA GLU A 32 -7.50 7.70 -30.38
C GLU A 32 -7.44 8.82 -29.32
N CYS A 33 -6.70 9.88 -29.63
CA CYS A 33 -6.65 11.08 -28.82
C CYS A 33 -7.74 12.07 -29.25
N ILE A 34 -8.10 12.98 -28.35
CA ILE A 34 -9.05 14.06 -28.58
C ILE A 34 -8.23 15.33 -28.86
N PRO A 35 -8.06 15.75 -30.12
CA PRO A 35 -7.35 16.99 -30.41
C PRO A 35 -8.14 18.20 -29.89
N ALA A 36 -7.46 19.11 -29.21
CA ALA A 36 -7.98 20.39 -28.76
C ALA A 36 -7.11 21.53 -29.32
N GLY A 37 -7.75 22.60 -29.79
CA GLY A 37 -7.06 23.73 -30.41
C GLY A 37 -8.02 24.87 -30.70
N MET A 38 -7.48 25.94 -31.27
CA MET A 38 -8.23 27.17 -31.54
C MET A 38 -9.38 27.00 -32.54
N GLU A 39 -9.40 25.92 -33.30
CA GLU A 39 -10.48 25.55 -34.24
C GLU A 39 -11.81 25.28 -33.54
N LEU A 40 -11.75 24.88 -32.27
CA LEU A 40 -12.90 24.49 -31.48
C LEU A 40 -13.35 25.60 -30.52
N PHE A 41 -12.73 26.78 -30.57
CA PHE A 41 -13.07 27.88 -29.68
C PHE A 41 -14.42 28.50 -30.09
N PRO A 42 -15.44 28.47 -29.21
CA PRO A 42 -16.74 29.03 -29.51
C PRO A 42 -16.71 30.56 -29.46
N ALA A 43 -17.75 31.20 -30.00
CA ALA A 43 -18.06 32.57 -29.61
C ALA A 43 -18.51 32.55 -28.13
N ALA A 44 -17.69 33.08 -27.23
CA ALA A 44 -17.92 33.07 -25.78
C ALA A 44 -17.87 34.49 -25.19
N ASN A 45 -18.46 34.67 -24.00
CA ASN A 45 -18.38 35.91 -23.22
C ASN A 45 -17.01 36.08 -22.51
N ASP A 46 -16.27 34.99 -22.33
CA ASP A 46 -14.98 34.98 -21.65
C ASP A 46 -13.88 35.64 -22.51
N SER A 47 -12.80 36.09 -21.87
CA SER A 47 -11.63 36.56 -22.62
C SER A 47 -11.00 35.39 -23.39
N GLN A 48 -10.41 35.68 -24.55
CA GLN A 48 -9.73 34.67 -25.38
C GLN A 48 -8.67 33.91 -24.56
N TRP A 49 -7.95 34.61 -23.66
CA TRP A 49 -6.91 34.00 -22.84
C TRP A 49 -7.45 33.11 -21.73
N ASP A 50 -8.55 33.50 -21.07
CA ASP A 50 -9.17 32.67 -20.03
C ASP A 50 -9.72 31.37 -20.60
N TRP A 51 -10.31 31.43 -21.80
CA TRP A 51 -10.76 30.24 -22.52
C TRP A 51 -9.59 29.31 -22.87
N ILE A 52 -8.50 29.86 -23.42
CA ILE A 52 -7.29 29.08 -23.76
C ILE A 52 -6.76 28.33 -22.55
N LYS A 53 -6.61 29.00 -21.40
CA LYS A 53 -6.14 28.37 -20.15
C LYS A 53 -7.02 27.19 -19.75
N LYS A 54 -8.34 27.37 -19.78
CA LYS A 54 -9.31 26.31 -19.45
C LYS A 54 -9.11 25.07 -20.33
N VAL A 55 -8.96 25.25 -21.64
CA VAL A 55 -8.77 24.11 -22.56
C VAL A 55 -7.41 23.43 -22.34
N ILE A 56 -6.35 24.19 -22.01
CA ILE A 56 -5.05 23.62 -21.63
C ILE A 56 -5.19 22.81 -20.33
N ASP A 57 -5.92 23.34 -19.34
CA ASP A 57 -6.15 22.68 -18.05
C ASP A 57 -6.93 21.36 -18.20
N GLU A 58 -7.90 21.30 -19.10
CA GLU A 58 -8.67 20.10 -19.45
C GLU A 58 -7.88 19.09 -20.31
N SER A 59 -6.75 19.51 -20.89
CA SER A 59 -5.92 18.65 -21.74
C SER A 59 -4.92 17.81 -20.93
N ASP A 60 -4.70 16.57 -21.36
CA ASP A 60 -3.75 15.64 -20.73
C ASP A 60 -2.31 15.93 -21.16
N TYR A 61 -2.12 16.25 -22.44
CA TYR A 61 -0.83 16.53 -23.04
C TYR A 61 -0.87 17.82 -23.85
N TYR A 62 0.30 18.40 -24.08
CA TYR A 62 0.45 19.64 -24.82
C TYR A 62 1.50 19.50 -25.91
N ILE A 63 1.16 19.96 -27.11
CA ILE A 63 2.04 20.00 -28.28
C ILE A 63 2.17 21.45 -28.71
N VAL A 64 3.40 21.91 -28.90
CA VAL A 64 3.69 23.18 -29.58
C VAL A 64 4.36 22.93 -30.93
N ILE A 65 3.85 23.58 -31.98
CA ILE A 65 4.41 23.55 -33.34
C ILE A 65 4.87 24.97 -33.67
N ILE A 66 6.16 25.12 -33.96
CA ILE A 66 6.77 26.40 -34.33
C ILE A 66 7.18 26.37 -35.80
N GLY A 67 6.44 27.13 -36.61
CA GLY A 67 6.71 27.38 -38.03
C GLY A 67 7.55 28.64 -38.27
N GLY A 68 7.20 29.36 -39.34
CA GLY A 68 7.90 30.56 -39.80
C GLY A 68 7.40 31.87 -39.19
N ARG A 69 6.29 31.85 -38.41
CA ARG A 69 5.67 33.07 -37.86
C ARG A 69 5.62 33.10 -36.34
N TYR A 70 5.72 34.31 -35.78
CA TYR A 70 5.52 34.53 -34.33
C TYR A 70 4.03 34.58 -33.95
N GLY A 71 3.17 34.99 -34.87
CA GLY A 71 1.71 35.04 -34.68
C GLY A 71 1.17 36.36 -34.12
N SER A 72 -0.05 36.28 -33.58
CA SER A 72 -0.79 37.38 -32.97
C SER A 72 -0.27 37.63 -31.56
N VAL A 73 -0.01 38.91 -31.24
CA VAL A 73 0.58 39.33 -29.97
C VAL A 73 -0.50 39.92 -29.07
N SER A 74 -0.55 39.49 -27.81
CA SER A 74 -1.41 40.11 -26.81
C SER A 74 -0.92 41.52 -26.49
N LYS A 75 -1.85 42.48 -26.46
CA LYS A 75 -1.54 43.87 -26.11
C LYS A 75 -1.09 44.03 -24.66
N GLU A 76 -1.53 43.12 -23.79
CA GLU A 76 -1.27 43.17 -22.35
C GLU A 76 0.11 42.62 -22.00
N SER A 77 0.47 41.46 -22.55
CA SER A 77 1.75 40.79 -22.23
C SER A 77 2.89 41.16 -23.19
N GLY A 78 2.56 41.61 -24.41
CA GLY A 78 3.54 41.79 -25.48
C GLY A 78 4.11 40.48 -26.06
N LEU A 79 3.60 39.32 -25.65
CA LEU A 79 3.97 37.99 -26.16
C LEU A 79 2.93 37.48 -27.17
N SER A 80 3.33 36.56 -28.04
CA SER A 80 2.36 35.85 -28.89
C SER A 80 1.47 34.93 -28.06
N TYR A 81 0.23 34.71 -28.51
CA TYR A 81 -0.66 33.76 -27.85
C TYR A 81 -0.04 32.36 -27.75
N THR A 82 0.63 31.88 -28.81
CA THR A 82 1.35 30.59 -28.81
C THR A 82 2.47 30.55 -27.76
N GLU A 83 3.22 31.64 -27.57
CA GLU A 83 4.24 31.69 -26.51
C GLU A 83 3.60 31.75 -25.11
N MET A 84 2.51 32.50 -24.95
CA MET A 84 1.74 32.54 -23.70
C MET A 84 1.21 31.14 -23.35
N GLU A 85 0.60 30.44 -24.31
CA GLU A 85 0.12 29.06 -24.19
C GLU A 85 1.24 28.12 -23.75
N TYR A 86 2.42 28.19 -24.38
CA TYR A 86 3.55 27.33 -24.04
C TYR A 86 4.03 27.57 -22.61
N ARG A 87 4.20 28.84 -22.23
CA ARG A 87 4.63 29.21 -20.87
C ARG A 87 3.64 28.72 -19.83
N TYR A 88 2.34 28.89 -20.08
CA TYR A 88 1.29 28.42 -19.18
C TYR A 88 1.25 26.90 -19.06
N ALA A 89 1.39 26.17 -20.17
CA ALA A 89 1.44 24.70 -20.15
C ALA A 89 2.67 24.18 -19.38
N VAL A 90 3.81 24.87 -19.50
CA VAL A 90 5.02 24.56 -18.73
C VAL A 90 4.85 24.87 -17.24
N GLU A 91 4.25 26.01 -16.91
CA GLU A 91 3.99 26.45 -15.53
C GLU A 91 3.00 25.54 -14.80
N THR A 92 1.98 25.03 -15.50
CA THR A 92 0.98 24.08 -14.99
C THR A 92 1.42 22.61 -15.07
N GLU A 93 2.72 22.38 -15.31
CA GLU A 93 3.36 21.06 -15.35
C GLU A 93 2.70 20.07 -16.33
N LYS A 94 2.12 20.57 -17.43
CA LYS A 94 1.64 19.70 -18.51
C LYS A 94 2.83 19.00 -19.16
N PRO A 95 2.73 17.70 -19.50
CA PRO A 95 3.72 17.06 -20.35
C PRO A 95 3.71 17.70 -21.75
N VAL A 96 4.79 18.38 -22.10
CA VAL A 96 4.92 19.22 -23.31
C VAL A 96 5.89 18.60 -24.31
N ILE A 97 5.51 18.53 -25.59
CA ILE A 97 6.41 18.22 -26.72
C ILE A 97 6.49 19.40 -27.67
N GLY A 98 7.71 19.79 -28.05
CA GLY A 98 7.94 20.83 -29.06
C GLY A 98 8.38 20.28 -30.40
N PHE A 99 7.77 20.80 -31.47
CA PHE A 99 8.13 20.54 -32.86
C PHE A 99 8.50 21.86 -33.56
N LEU A 100 9.69 21.94 -34.13
CA LEU A 100 10.17 23.15 -34.78
C LEU A 100 10.45 22.86 -36.25
N VAL A 101 10.10 23.79 -37.15
CA VAL A 101 10.55 23.69 -38.54
C VAL A 101 12.08 23.70 -38.58
N GLU A 102 12.66 22.75 -39.32
CA GLU A 102 14.11 22.53 -39.42
C GLU A 102 14.81 23.72 -40.06
N ASP A 103 14.37 24.09 -41.27
CA ASP A 103 14.90 25.24 -42.00
C ASP A 103 13.75 26.18 -42.43
N ALA A 104 13.59 27.26 -41.67
CA ALA A 104 12.60 28.29 -41.97
C ALA A 104 12.90 29.06 -43.27
N SER A 105 14.13 29.00 -43.80
CA SER A 105 14.51 29.68 -45.04
C SER A 105 13.95 29.00 -46.30
N GLN A 106 13.60 27.71 -46.21
CA GLN A 106 12.95 26.95 -47.28
C GLN A 106 11.44 27.22 -47.38
N LEU A 107 10.86 27.88 -46.37
CA LEU A 107 9.44 28.20 -46.37
C LEU A 107 9.14 29.31 -47.39
N PRO A 108 8.02 29.22 -48.13
CA PRO A 108 7.56 30.32 -48.96
C PRO A 108 7.50 31.63 -48.18
N HIS A 109 7.94 32.74 -48.80
CA HIS A 109 8.04 34.05 -48.16
C HIS A 109 6.74 34.50 -47.43
N LYS A 110 5.57 34.08 -47.93
CA LYS A 110 4.25 34.36 -47.31
C LYS A 110 4.02 33.68 -45.95
N LEU A 111 4.75 32.60 -45.67
CA LEU A 111 4.69 31.79 -44.44
C LEU A 111 5.77 32.19 -43.43
N VAL A 112 6.62 33.17 -43.76
CA VAL A 112 7.71 33.63 -42.89
C VAL A 112 7.40 35.02 -42.35
N GLU A 113 7.70 35.24 -41.07
CA GLU A 113 7.55 36.55 -40.43
C GLU A 113 8.52 37.56 -41.06
N GLN A 114 7.97 38.72 -41.41
CA GLN A 114 8.73 39.78 -42.09
C GLN A 114 9.02 40.96 -41.16
N GLN A 115 8.26 41.09 -40.06
CA GLN A 115 8.43 42.20 -39.13
C GLN A 115 9.67 41.97 -38.25
N PRO A 116 10.72 42.81 -38.33
CA PRO A 116 11.99 42.54 -37.64
C PRO A 116 11.85 42.34 -36.13
N GLY A 117 10.92 43.06 -35.50
CA GLY A 117 10.63 42.91 -34.06
C GLY A 117 10.01 41.55 -33.71
N LYS A 118 9.16 41.00 -34.58
CA LYS A 118 8.56 39.67 -34.40
C LYS A 118 9.51 38.55 -34.77
N VAL A 119 10.39 38.74 -35.76
CA VAL A 119 11.45 37.77 -36.11
C VAL A 119 12.34 37.50 -34.89
N LYS A 120 12.82 38.56 -34.22
CA LYS A 120 13.63 38.42 -33.00
C LYS A 120 12.88 37.70 -31.87
N LYS A 121 11.58 37.97 -31.71
CA LYS A 121 10.75 37.29 -30.70
C LYS A 121 10.52 35.81 -31.05
N LEU A 122 10.35 35.49 -32.34
CA LEU A 122 10.25 34.12 -32.82
C LEU A 122 11.54 33.34 -32.55
N GLU A 123 12.70 33.93 -32.83
CA GLU A 123 14.00 33.32 -32.53
C GLU A 123 14.15 33.04 -31.03
N ALA A 124 13.84 34.03 -30.19
CA ALA A 124 13.86 33.86 -28.73
C ALA A 124 12.90 32.75 -28.25
N PHE A 125 11.71 32.66 -28.85
CA PHE A 125 10.74 31.61 -28.53
C PHE A 125 11.20 30.24 -29.00
N ARG A 126 11.80 30.13 -30.19
CA ARG A 126 12.42 28.89 -30.68
C ARG A 126 13.48 28.41 -29.70
N ASP A 127 14.35 29.29 -29.22
CA ASP A 127 15.39 28.94 -28.26
C ASP A 127 14.82 28.57 -26.88
N LEU A 128 13.74 29.24 -26.45
CA LEU A 128 13.01 28.84 -25.24
C LEU A 128 12.51 27.39 -25.33
N VAL A 129 11.91 26.99 -26.45
CA VAL A 129 11.39 25.63 -26.64
C VAL A 129 12.51 24.59 -26.74
N LYS A 130 13.65 24.94 -27.34
CA LYS A 130 14.85 24.08 -27.42
C LYS A 130 15.51 23.79 -26.07
N ASN A 131 15.18 24.53 -25.01
CA ASN A 131 15.64 24.19 -23.66
C ASN A 131 15.10 22.84 -23.17
N ARG A 132 14.08 22.29 -23.84
CA ARG A 132 13.57 20.92 -23.65
C ARG A 132 13.86 20.07 -24.89
N LEU A 133 13.78 18.75 -24.75
CA LEU A 133 13.90 17.83 -25.89
C LEU A 133 12.80 18.11 -26.91
N CYS A 134 13.17 18.69 -28.04
CA CYS A 134 12.29 18.98 -29.17
C CYS A 134 12.66 18.15 -30.41
N LYS A 135 11.75 18.07 -31.38
CA LYS A 135 12.01 17.46 -32.68
C LYS A 135 11.92 18.52 -33.78
N PHE A 136 12.77 18.40 -34.78
CA PHE A 136 12.67 19.22 -35.98
C PHE A 136 11.83 18.50 -37.03
N TYR A 137 11.09 19.23 -37.88
CA TYR A 137 10.33 18.69 -38.99
C TYR A 137 10.55 19.48 -40.28
N ASN A 138 10.35 18.84 -41.43
CA ASN A 138 10.59 19.44 -42.75
C ASN A 138 9.37 19.40 -43.69
N SER A 139 8.30 18.71 -43.32
CA SER A 139 7.04 18.63 -44.06
C SER A 139 5.88 18.29 -43.12
N PRO A 140 4.62 18.54 -43.52
CA PRO A 140 3.46 18.12 -42.75
C PRO A 140 3.47 16.62 -42.41
N VAL A 141 3.67 15.75 -43.41
CA VAL A 141 3.69 14.28 -43.23
C VAL A 141 4.77 13.84 -42.23
N ASP A 142 5.97 14.43 -42.31
CA ASP A 142 7.06 14.16 -41.36
C ASP A 142 6.69 14.61 -39.94
N LEU A 143 6.02 15.76 -39.80
CA LEU A 143 5.51 16.24 -38.52
C LEU A 143 4.47 15.27 -37.93
N GLY A 144 3.48 14.83 -38.70
CA GLY A 144 2.49 13.85 -38.25
C GLY A 144 3.14 12.57 -37.74
N ALA A 145 4.05 11.99 -38.52
CA ALA A 145 4.77 10.78 -38.12
C ALA A 145 5.62 10.97 -36.85
N LYS A 146 6.25 12.14 -36.68
CA LYS A 146 7.03 12.49 -35.49
C LYS A 146 6.13 12.73 -34.27
N VAL A 147 4.97 13.36 -34.45
CA VAL A 147 3.96 13.53 -33.40
C VAL A 147 3.50 12.17 -32.90
N SER A 148 3.11 11.25 -33.79
CA SER A 148 2.61 9.95 -33.38
C SER A 148 3.61 9.19 -32.52
N ARG A 149 4.86 9.08 -32.98
CA ARG A 149 5.92 8.39 -32.23
C ARG A 149 6.22 9.06 -30.89
N SER A 150 6.32 10.39 -30.87
CA SER A 150 6.69 11.15 -29.67
C SER A 150 5.58 11.10 -28.62
N LEU A 151 4.32 11.19 -29.04
CA LEU A 151 3.18 11.13 -28.14
C LEU A 151 3.00 9.73 -27.55
N THR A 152 3.15 8.66 -28.34
CA THR A 152 3.13 7.28 -27.81
C THR A 152 4.17 7.08 -26.71
N GLN A 153 5.39 7.61 -26.91
CA GLN A 153 6.43 7.53 -25.90
C GLN A 153 6.13 8.41 -24.67
N LEU A 154 5.62 9.63 -24.88
CA LEU A 154 5.25 10.53 -23.79
C LEU A 154 4.16 9.93 -22.91
N ARG A 155 3.11 9.34 -23.50
CA ARG A 155 2.03 8.66 -22.77
C ARG A 155 2.53 7.53 -21.87
N LYS A 156 3.59 6.83 -22.30
CA LYS A 156 4.22 5.76 -21.52
C LYS A 156 5.08 6.29 -20.37
N GLN A 157 5.80 7.40 -20.59
CA GLN A 157 6.70 7.98 -19.58
C GLN A 157 5.94 8.84 -18.55
N TYR A 158 4.89 9.52 -18.99
CA TYR A 158 4.10 10.46 -18.19
C TYR A 158 2.62 10.14 -18.33
N PRO A 159 2.14 9.02 -17.74
CA PRO A 159 0.74 8.63 -17.84
C PRO A 159 -0.19 9.68 -17.22
N ARG A 160 -1.33 9.92 -17.87
CA ARG A 160 -2.37 10.88 -17.46
C ARG A 160 -3.71 10.19 -17.34
N SER A 161 -4.59 10.74 -16.51
CA SER A 161 -5.90 10.17 -16.18
C SER A 161 -6.77 9.94 -17.43
N GLY A 162 -6.78 10.89 -18.37
CA GLY A 162 -7.59 10.81 -19.57
C GLY A 162 -9.09 10.75 -19.32
N TRP A 163 -9.81 10.47 -20.40
CA TRP A 163 -11.25 10.35 -20.50
C TRP A 163 -11.63 8.88 -20.66
N VAL A 164 -12.63 8.46 -19.89
CA VAL A 164 -13.24 7.13 -20.00
C VAL A 164 -14.69 7.27 -20.46
N ARG A 165 -15.18 6.28 -21.21
CA ARG A 165 -16.57 6.26 -21.65
C ARG A 165 -17.51 6.09 -20.44
N ALA A 166 -18.63 6.80 -20.44
CA ALA A 166 -19.51 6.90 -19.27
C ALA A 166 -20.16 5.57 -18.83
N ASP A 167 -20.35 4.63 -19.75
CA ASP A 167 -20.90 3.30 -19.44
C ASP A 167 -19.93 2.43 -18.60
N VAL A 168 -18.61 2.63 -18.77
CA VAL A 168 -17.60 2.02 -17.91
C VAL A 168 -17.78 2.49 -16.47
N LEU A 169 -18.07 3.79 -16.27
CA LEU A 169 -18.36 4.36 -14.95
C LEU A 169 -19.61 3.74 -14.32
N ALA A 170 -20.63 3.45 -15.12
CA ALA A 170 -21.87 2.81 -14.65
C ALA A 170 -21.67 1.35 -14.20
N ALA A 171 -20.61 0.68 -14.68
CA ALA A 171 -20.24 -0.66 -14.25
C ALA A 171 -19.36 -0.69 -12.98
N LEU A 172 -18.85 0.47 -12.53
CA LEU A 172 -18.11 0.57 -11.28
C LEU A 172 -19.08 0.75 -10.11
N PRO A 173 -18.82 0.12 -8.94
CA PRO A 173 -19.63 0.35 -7.76
C PRO A 173 -19.64 1.84 -7.43
N SER A 174 -20.82 2.38 -7.13
CA SER A 174 -20.93 3.79 -6.74
C SER A 174 -20.08 4.07 -5.49
N PRO A 175 -19.58 5.30 -5.29
CA PRO A 175 -18.88 5.66 -4.06
C PRO A 175 -19.67 5.32 -2.78
N ASP A 176 -20.99 5.45 -2.84
CA ASP A 176 -21.89 5.10 -1.73
C ASP A 176 -21.94 3.59 -1.48
N GLU A 177 -21.96 2.79 -2.55
CA GLU A 177 -21.91 1.33 -2.47
C GLU A 177 -20.54 0.86 -1.95
N LEU A 178 -19.44 1.48 -2.37
CA LEU A 178 -18.10 1.22 -1.82
C LEU A 178 -18.03 1.52 -0.33
N LEU A 179 -18.60 2.65 0.10
CA LEU A 179 -18.63 3.02 1.51
C LEU A 179 -19.47 2.03 2.33
N ARG A 180 -20.63 1.63 1.80
CA ARG A 180 -21.49 0.62 2.42
C ARG A 180 -20.78 -0.73 2.54
N LEU A 181 -20.18 -1.23 1.46
CA LEU A 181 -19.43 -2.49 1.46
C LEU A 181 -18.25 -2.46 2.43
N LYS A 182 -17.55 -1.32 2.54
CA LYS A 182 -16.47 -1.16 3.52
C LYS A 182 -16.98 -1.23 4.95
N SER A 183 -18.06 -0.50 5.26
CA SER A 183 -18.70 -0.54 6.57
C SER A 183 -19.17 -1.94 6.93
N GLU A 184 -19.82 -2.64 6.00
CA GLU A 184 -20.27 -4.02 6.19
C GLU A 184 -19.09 -4.97 6.42
N ASN A 185 -17.97 -4.78 5.72
CA ASN A 185 -16.76 -5.57 5.96
C ASN A 185 -16.18 -5.35 7.35
N GLU A 186 -16.15 -4.10 7.82
CA GLU A 186 -15.71 -3.75 9.17
C GLU A 186 -16.63 -4.35 10.24
N ASP A 187 -17.95 -4.34 10.03
CA ASP A 187 -18.92 -4.97 10.92
C ASP A 187 -18.78 -6.50 10.95
N LEU A 188 -18.63 -7.14 9.78
CA LEU A 188 -18.43 -8.58 9.69
C LEU A 188 -17.14 -9.00 10.38
N ARG A 189 -16.06 -8.25 10.21
CA ARG A 189 -14.79 -8.49 10.93
C ARG A 189 -14.96 -8.36 12.43
N ARG A 190 -15.63 -7.29 12.91
CA ARG A 190 -15.94 -7.14 14.34
C ARG A 190 -16.77 -8.30 14.88
N ARG A 191 -17.72 -8.80 14.11
CA ARG A 191 -18.52 -9.98 14.49
C ARG A 191 -17.66 -11.24 14.55
N LEU A 192 -16.81 -11.50 13.56
CA LEU A 192 -15.90 -12.64 13.55
C LEU A 192 -14.94 -12.63 14.76
N GLU A 193 -14.41 -11.45 15.12
CA GLU A 193 -13.62 -11.26 16.33
C GLU A 193 -14.45 -11.57 17.59
N SER A 194 -15.70 -11.10 17.67
CA SER A 194 -16.59 -11.37 18.81
C SER A 194 -16.97 -12.85 18.99
N TYR A 195 -17.05 -13.61 17.89
CA TYR A 195 -17.32 -15.05 17.95
C TYR A 195 -16.08 -15.89 18.25
N GLY A 196 -14.89 -15.28 18.34
CA GLY A 196 -13.65 -15.99 18.65
C GLY A 196 -13.29 -17.07 17.61
N LEU A 197 -13.69 -16.88 16.35
CA LEU A 197 -13.44 -17.83 15.26
C LEU A 197 -12.10 -17.57 14.55
N GLU A 198 -11.61 -16.33 14.57
CA GLU A 198 -10.29 -15.96 14.04
C GLU A 198 -9.37 -15.46 15.17
N GLY A 199 -8.16 -16.02 15.21
CA GLY A 199 -7.07 -15.43 15.99
C GLY A 199 -6.50 -14.19 15.30
N PRO A 200 -5.85 -13.27 16.03
CA PRO A 200 -5.23 -12.11 15.39
C PRO A 200 -4.12 -12.54 14.41
N LYS A 201 -3.99 -11.82 13.28
CA LYS A 201 -2.91 -12.03 12.29
C LYS A 201 -1.50 -11.94 12.88
N SER A 202 -1.34 -11.26 14.03
CA SER A 202 -0.08 -11.16 14.76
C SER A 202 0.49 -12.50 15.24
N ARG A 203 -0.28 -13.60 15.16
CA ARG A 203 0.18 -14.95 15.52
C ARG A 203 1.18 -15.55 14.56
N GLU A 204 1.23 -15.10 13.30
CA GLU A 204 2.14 -15.65 12.29
C GLU A 204 3.62 -15.56 12.72
N PHE A 205 3.95 -14.68 13.68
CA PHE A 205 5.31 -14.46 14.18
C PHE A 205 5.52 -14.86 15.65
N LEU A 206 4.52 -15.49 16.29
CA LEU A 206 4.58 -15.88 17.71
C LEU A 206 4.56 -17.40 17.86
N ALA A 207 5.41 -17.94 18.73
CA ALA A 207 5.42 -19.37 19.05
C ALA A 207 4.05 -19.80 19.59
N SER A 208 3.47 -20.86 19.04
CA SER A 208 2.12 -21.33 19.42
C SER A 208 1.93 -22.81 19.10
N GLY A 209 0.81 -23.39 19.54
CA GLY A 209 0.48 -24.78 19.20
C GLY A 209 1.53 -25.77 19.73
N SER A 210 2.09 -26.54 18.79
CA SER A 210 3.16 -27.52 19.03
C SER A 210 4.54 -26.93 19.31
N ASP A 211 4.75 -25.61 19.10
CA ASP A 211 6.04 -24.98 19.40
C ASP A 211 6.39 -25.13 20.88
N THR A 212 7.66 -25.40 21.18
CA THR A 212 8.11 -25.69 22.54
C THR A 212 8.70 -24.46 23.24
N TYR A 213 8.36 -24.28 24.51
CA TYR A 213 8.96 -23.30 25.41
C TYR A 213 9.74 -23.99 26.54
N GLN A 214 10.90 -23.46 26.89
CA GLN A 214 11.73 -23.96 27.99
C GLN A 214 11.28 -23.33 29.30
N ILE A 215 10.75 -24.15 30.21
CA ILE A 215 10.25 -23.73 31.51
C ILE A 215 11.33 -23.99 32.56
N ASP A 216 11.78 -22.91 33.20
CA ASP A 216 12.70 -22.99 34.33
C ASP A 216 11.90 -23.27 35.60
N PHE A 217 12.28 -24.32 36.33
CA PHE A 217 11.63 -24.73 37.56
C PHE A 217 12.64 -25.03 38.66
N VAL A 218 12.18 -24.88 39.90
CA VAL A 218 12.94 -25.09 41.11
C VAL A 218 12.28 -26.16 41.97
N PHE A 219 13.08 -27.02 42.59
CA PHE A 219 12.63 -28.02 43.55
C PHE A 219 13.60 -28.16 44.71
N THR A 220 13.15 -28.72 45.82
CA THR A 220 14.00 -29.07 46.97
C THR A 220 14.49 -30.50 46.82
N ARG A 221 15.82 -30.70 46.82
CA ARG A 221 16.43 -32.03 46.90
C ARG A 221 16.75 -32.36 48.35
N SER A 222 16.34 -33.53 48.82
CA SER A 222 16.75 -34.07 50.11
C SER A 222 17.43 -35.41 49.94
N GLU A 223 18.63 -35.58 50.47
CA GLU A 223 19.42 -36.81 50.31
C GLU A 223 19.35 -37.66 51.58
N LYS A 224 19.28 -38.98 51.42
CA LYS A 224 19.30 -39.92 52.54
C LYS A 224 20.67 -39.90 53.23
N PHE A 225 20.69 -39.65 54.53
CA PHE A 225 21.91 -39.68 55.34
C PHE A 225 22.07 -41.05 55.98
N GLU A 226 23.07 -41.83 55.53
CA GLU A 226 23.25 -43.24 55.90
C GLU A 226 23.38 -43.46 57.42
N ALA A 227 24.03 -42.54 58.14
CA ALA A 227 24.27 -42.68 59.57
C ALA A 227 23.02 -42.52 60.46
N THR A 228 21.95 -41.86 59.97
CA THR A 228 20.73 -41.63 60.77
C THR A 228 19.45 -42.11 60.10
N GLY A 229 19.51 -42.63 58.86
CA GLY A 229 18.36 -43.06 58.07
C GLY A 229 17.40 -41.95 57.61
N GLY A 230 17.58 -40.72 58.10
CA GLY A 230 16.78 -39.54 57.77
C GLY A 230 17.23 -38.83 56.50
N PHE A 231 16.37 -37.99 55.94
CA PHE A 231 16.67 -37.17 54.77
C PHE A 231 17.15 -35.77 55.20
N ARG A 232 18.24 -35.28 54.60
CA ARG A 232 18.74 -33.91 54.82
C ARG A 232 18.61 -33.11 53.54
N SER A 233 18.04 -31.91 53.64
CA SER A 233 17.93 -30.98 52.52
C SER A 233 19.31 -30.60 51.98
N LYS A 234 19.45 -30.62 50.67
CA LYS A 234 20.60 -30.11 49.91
C LYS A 234 20.31 -28.76 49.27
N GLY A 235 19.21 -28.12 49.66
CA GLY A 235 18.76 -26.84 49.14
C GLY A 235 17.96 -26.96 47.84
N SER A 236 17.66 -25.80 47.28
CA SER A 236 16.94 -25.65 46.02
C SER A 236 17.82 -25.97 44.83
N GLN A 237 17.29 -26.74 43.90
CA GLN A 237 17.91 -27.10 42.62
C GLN A 237 17.07 -26.50 41.49
N TRP A 238 17.73 -26.09 40.41
CA TRP A 238 17.10 -25.48 39.23
C TRP A 238 17.33 -26.37 38.02
N GLU A 239 16.27 -26.61 37.27
CA GLU A 239 16.29 -27.41 36.05
C GLU A 239 15.37 -26.77 34.99
N LYS A 240 15.48 -27.25 33.76
CA LYS A 240 14.66 -26.81 32.63
C LYS A 240 13.90 -27.97 32.02
N ILE A 241 12.69 -27.71 31.53
CA ILE A 241 11.90 -28.68 30.77
C ILE A 241 11.22 -28.01 29.58
N GLY A 242 11.29 -28.65 28.41
CA GLY A 242 10.57 -28.21 27.22
C GLY A 242 9.13 -28.71 27.22
N MET A 243 8.17 -27.81 27.04
CA MET A 243 6.74 -28.15 26.89
C MET A 243 6.14 -27.38 25.71
N SER A 244 5.18 -27.97 25.00
CA SER A 244 4.47 -27.27 23.92
C SER A 244 3.53 -26.20 24.48
N TRP A 245 3.24 -25.15 23.70
CA TRP A 245 2.25 -24.15 24.09
C TRP A 245 0.86 -24.73 24.28
N ASP A 246 0.49 -25.77 23.52
CA ASP A 246 -0.75 -26.51 23.70
C ASP A 246 -0.79 -27.25 25.04
N ASP A 247 0.28 -27.95 25.42
CA ASP A 247 0.36 -28.63 26.72
C ASP A 247 0.27 -27.63 27.88
N ILE A 248 0.99 -26.50 27.76
CA ILE A 248 0.95 -25.42 28.76
C ILE A 248 -0.46 -24.87 28.88
N PHE A 249 -1.10 -24.54 27.76
CA PHE A 249 -2.44 -23.94 27.76
C PHE A 249 -3.52 -24.94 28.19
N ALA A 250 -3.43 -26.21 27.80
CA ALA A 250 -4.34 -27.27 28.24
C ALA A 250 -4.31 -27.47 29.77
N LEU A 251 -3.17 -27.26 30.42
CA LEU A 251 -3.03 -27.37 31.88
C LEU A 251 -3.48 -26.10 32.62
N LEU A 252 -3.20 -24.92 32.07
CA LEU A 252 -3.54 -23.64 32.70
C LEU A 252 -4.98 -23.19 32.42
N GLY A 253 -5.48 -23.46 31.22
CA GLY A 253 -6.80 -23.02 30.73
C GLY A 253 -7.95 -23.34 31.68
N PRO A 254 -8.10 -24.57 32.19
CA PRO A 254 -9.18 -24.91 33.13
C PRO A 254 -9.10 -24.17 34.47
N SER A 255 -7.89 -23.85 34.93
CA SER A 255 -7.67 -23.06 36.16
C SER A 255 -8.04 -21.59 35.95
N ILE A 256 -7.72 -21.04 34.78
CA ILE A 256 -8.06 -19.67 34.37
C ILE A 256 -9.59 -19.54 34.20
N LEU A 257 -10.24 -20.53 33.55
CA LEU A 257 -11.69 -20.57 33.38
C LEU A 257 -12.46 -20.57 34.72
N ARG A 258 -11.91 -21.19 35.76
CA ARG A 258 -12.53 -21.26 37.10
C ARG A 258 -12.35 -19.99 37.94
N ASN A 259 -11.75 -18.93 37.37
CA ASN A 259 -11.57 -17.61 37.98
C ASN A 259 -10.91 -17.66 39.38
N ASN A 260 -9.82 -18.42 39.51
CA ASN A 260 -9.11 -18.54 40.78
C ASN A 260 -8.12 -17.35 40.93
N ASN A 261 -8.52 -16.33 41.70
CA ASN A 261 -7.82 -15.05 41.85
C ASN A 261 -6.35 -15.13 42.34
N SER A 262 -5.87 -16.30 42.77
CA SER A 262 -4.47 -16.49 43.14
C SER A 262 -3.73 -17.22 42.03
N TYR A 263 -2.94 -16.46 41.28
CA TYR A 263 -1.98 -16.90 40.26
C TYR A 263 -1.13 -18.11 40.68
N TRP A 264 -0.77 -18.20 41.96
CA TRP A 264 0.01 -19.31 42.52
C TRP A 264 -0.74 -20.64 42.49
N ASN A 265 -2.07 -20.61 42.57
CA ASN A 265 -2.93 -21.79 42.49
C ASN A 265 -3.13 -22.23 41.03
N ALA A 266 -3.17 -21.28 40.09
CA ALA A 266 -3.36 -21.58 38.67
C ALA A 266 -2.16 -22.31 38.04
N ALA A 267 -0.94 -22.06 38.54
CA ALA A 267 0.28 -22.73 38.09
C ALA A 267 0.49 -24.14 38.71
N GLN A 268 -0.31 -24.54 39.71
CA GLN A 268 -0.16 -25.85 40.37
C GLN A 268 -0.28 -27.05 39.42
N PRO A 269 -1.27 -27.10 38.49
CA PRO A 269 -1.37 -28.21 37.53
C PRO A 269 -0.11 -28.33 36.65
N LEU A 270 0.44 -27.19 36.24
CA LEU A 270 1.68 -27.15 35.46
C LEU A 270 2.88 -27.63 36.28
N ALA A 271 3.03 -27.18 37.53
CA ALA A 271 4.08 -27.65 38.44
C ALA A 271 3.95 -29.16 38.73
N SER A 272 2.74 -29.67 38.90
CA SER A 272 2.45 -31.09 39.14
C SER A 272 2.81 -31.94 37.92
N ARG A 273 2.56 -31.42 36.72
CA ARG A 273 2.96 -32.08 35.47
C ARG A 273 4.49 -32.10 35.32
N ILE A 274 5.17 -31.01 35.66
CA ILE A 274 6.63 -30.94 35.64
C ILE A 274 7.24 -31.93 36.64
N GLU A 275 6.70 -32.03 37.85
CA GLU A 275 7.11 -33.03 38.84
C GLU A 275 6.97 -34.46 38.29
N TYR A 276 5.84 -34.77 37.65
CA TYR A 276 5.62 -36.08 37.03
C TYR A 276 6.61 -36.37 35.90
N LEU A 277 6.85 -35.42 34.99
CA LEU A 277 7.73 -35.62 33.83
C LEU A 277 9.22 -35.67 34.22
N SER A 278 9.63 -34.86 35.20
CA SER A 278 11.03 -34.81 35.66
C SER A 278 11.38 -35.92 36.64
N GLY A 279 10.38 -36.53 37.31
CA GLY A 279 10.60 -37.49 38.40
C GLY A 279 11.49 -38.68 38.03
N ALA A 280 11.29 -39.29 36.85
CA ALA A 280 12.10 -40.43 36.41
C ALA A 280 13.57 -40.04 36.18
N VAL A 281 13.79 -38.94 35.46
CA VAL A 281 15.13 -38.42 35.14
C VAL A 281 15.88 -38.00 36.41
N LEU A 282 15.19 -37.31 37.33
CA LEU A 282 15.78 -36.88 38.59
C LEU A 282 16.13 -38.07 39.49
N THR A 283 15.30 -39.11 39.51
CA THR A 283 15.54 -40.34 40.29
C THR A 283 16.73 -41.12 39.73
N GLU A 284 16.89 -41.17 38.40
CA GLU A 284 18.05 -41.78 37.76
C GLU A 284 19.35 -41.01 38.09
N ALA A 285 19.31 -39.68 38.01
CA ALA A 285 20.46 -38.82 38.32
C ALA A 285 20.84 -38.83 39.81
N TYR A 286 19.86 -38.95 40.71
CA TYR A 286 20.07 -38.95 42.17
C TYR A 286 19.27 -40.06 42.88
N PRO A 287 19.72 -41.33 42.80
CA PRO A 287 18.94 -42.48 43.29
C PRO A 287 18.63 -42.46 44.79
N ASN A 288 19.46 -41.81 45.60
CA ASN A 288 19.31 -41.71 47.05
C ASN A 288 18.63 -40.41 47.52
N SER A 289 17.99 -39.68 46.60
CA SER A 289 17.34 -38.40 46.88
C SER A 289 15.81 -38.47 46.81
N LYS A 290 15.17 -37.58 47.55
CA LYS A 290 13.76 -37.22 47.41
C LYS A 290 13.65 -35.80 46.87
N PHE A 291 12.63 -35.58 46.06
CA PHE A 291 12.32 -34.29 45.45
C PHE A 291 10.96 -33.82 45.95
N SER A 292 10.86 -32.55 46.29
CA SER A 292 9.61 -31.93 46.72
C SER A 292 9.61 -30.45 46.43
N ASN A 293 8.48 -29.77 46.65
CA ASN A 293 8.34 -28.33 46.46
C ASN A 293 8.67 -27.85 45.03
N PHE A 294 8.19 -28.57 44.02
CA PHE A 294 8.32 -28.14 42.63
C PHE A 294 7.56 -26.82 42.43
N ARG A 295 8.25 -25.81 41.89
CA ARG A 295 7.71 -24.49 41.58
C ARG A 295 8.31 -24.01 40.27
N ILE A 296 7.52 -23.27 39.50
CA ILE A 296 7.98 -22.65 38.27
C ILE A 296 8.55 -21.27 38.59
N SER A 297 9.58 -20.84 37.88
CA SER A 297 10.11 -19.48 37.99
C SER A 297 9.03 -18.43 37.71
N SER A 298 9.00 -17.34 38.48
CA SER A 298 8.08 -16.23 38.24
C SER A 298 8.20 -15.68 36.82
N ASP A 299 9.43 -15.51 36.34
CA ASP A 299 9.71 -14.93 35.03
C ASP A 299 9.18 -15.81 33.88
N CYS A 300 9.22 -17.13 34.07
CA CYS A 300 8.65 -18.07 33.11
C CYS A 300 7.13 -17.97 33.08
N ILE A 301 6.48 -17.83 34.24
CA ILE A 301 5.02 -17.70 34.28
C ILE A 301 4.60 -16.35 33.67
N ASP A 302 5.28 -15.25 33.98
CA ASP A 302 5.02 -13.94 33.38
C ASP A 302 5.14 -13.99 31.84
N THR A 303 6.17 -14.67 31.33
CA THR A 303 6.36 -14.86 29.89
C THR A 303 5.25 -15.72 29.29
N ILE A 304 4.85 -16.81 29.96
CA ILE A 304 3.75 -17.67 29.51
C ILE A 304 2.45 -16.87 29.43
N LEU A 305 2.11 -16.10 30.47
CA LEU A 305 0.89 -15.30 30.49
C LEU A 305 0.91 -14.20 29.42
N LEU A 306 2.04 -13.53 29.25
CA LEU A 306 2.22 -12.54 28.19
C LEU A 306 2.05 -13.18 26.81
N GLN A 307 2.62 -14.37 26.59
CA GLN A 307 2.47 -15.11 25.34
C GLN A 307 1.01 -15.50 25.09
N LEU A 308 0.34 -16.12 26.06
CA LEU A 308 -1.07 -16.50 25.94
C LEU A 308 -1.97 -15.29 25.67
N ARG A 309 -1.66 -14.13 26.28
CA ARG A 309 -2.35 -12.86 26.01
C ARG A 309 -2.03 -12.32 24.61
N ALA A 310 -0.78 -12.39 24.17
CA ALA A 310 -0.37 -11.98 22.82
C ALA A 310 -1.02 -12.85 21.74
N LEU A 311 -1.18 -14.14 22.03
CA LEU A 311 -1.96 -15.08 21.24
C LEU A 311 -3.47 -14.85 21.36
N LYS A 312 -3.96 -13.92 22.20
CA LYS A 312 -5.39 -13.68 22.47
C LYS A 312 -6.14 -14.92 22.97
N LEU A 313 -5.46 -15.83 23.66
CA LEU A 313 -6.09 -16.95 24.36
C LEU A 313 -6.67 -16.49 25.71
N ILE A 314 -6.04 -15.51 26.33
CA ILE A 314 -6.45 -14.94 27.62
C ILE A 314 -6.45 -13.40 27.56
N GLU A 315 -7.21 -12.79 28.46
CA GLU A 315 -7.24 -11.35 28.69
C GLU A 315 -7.42 -11.01 30.17
N LEU A 316 -7.25 -9.73 30.51
CA LEU A 316 -7.56 -9.22 31.84
C LEU A 316 -8.99 -8.69 31.83
N ASP A 317 -9.79 -9.09 32.81
CA ASP A 317 -11.09 -8.50 33.07
C ASP A 317 -10.97 -7.10 33.72
N ASP A 318 -12.11 -6.46 33.97
CA ASP A 318 -12.19 -5.13 34.58
C ASP A 318 -11.56 -5.09 36.00
N ASP A 319 -11.57 -6.22 36.71
CA ASP A 319 -10.99 -6.41 38.04
C ASP A 319 -9.49 -6.79 37.98
N LYS A 320 -8.88 -6.79 36.79
CA LYS A 320 -7.49 -7.19 36.51
C LYS A 320 -7.20 -8.67 36.84
N SER A 321 -8.21 -9.52 36.77
CA SER A 321 -8.09 -10.98 36.85
C SER A 321 -7.97 -11.57 35.45
N TRP A 322 -7.21 -12.65 35.32
CA TRP A 322 -7.04 -13.34 34.04
C TRP A 322 -8.27 -14.18 33.72
N GLN A 323 -8.82 -14.00 32.52
CA GLN A 323 -9.92 -14.80 31.98
C GLN A 323 -9.61 -15.31 30.56
N LEU A 324 -10.30 -16.34 30.12
CA LEU A 324 -10.23 -16.79 28.72
C LEU A 324 -10.97 -15.80 27.83
N THR A 325 -10.43 -15.53 26.65
CA THR A 325 -11.21 -14.86 25.59
C THR A 325 -12.18 -15.85 24.96
N ALA A 326 -13.18 -15.39 24.20
CA ALA A 326 -14.06 -16.27 23.42
C ALA A 326 -13.26 -17.19 22.47
N TYR A 327 -12.18 -16.66 21.89
CA TYR A 327 -11.25 -17.46 21.08
C TYR A 327 -10.52 -18.51 21.92
N GLY A 328 -10.00 -18.12 23.10
CA GLY A 328 -9.25 -19.00 23.98
C GLY A 328 -10.09 -20.14 24.54
N ASP A 329 -11.37 -19.90 24.83
CA ASP A 329 -12.32 -20.92 25.23
C ASP A 329 -12.56 -21.94 24.11
N ASN A 330 -12.87 -21.48 22.89
CA ASN A 330 -12.98 -22.36 21.72
C ASN A 330 -11.71 -23.17 21.47
N TYR A 331 -10.54 -22.54 21.60
CA TYR A 331 -9.25 -23.20 21.45
C TYR A 331 -9.02 -24.26 22.53
N LEU A 332 -9.35 -23.94 23.79
CA LEU A 332 -9.27 -24.89 24.90
C LEU A 332 -10.20 -26.09 24.70
N VAL A 333 -11.42 -25.86 24.21
CA VAL A 333 -12.36 -26.91 23.82
C VAL A 333 -11.78 -27.77 22.69
N SER A 334 -11.06 -27.20 21.74
CA SER A 334 -10.40 -27.99 20.69
C SER A 334 -9.27 -28.88 21.20
N LEU A 335 -8.56 -28.46 22.27
CA LEU A 335 -7.49 -29.24 22.89
C LEU A 335 -7.99 -30.32 23.86
N LEU A 336 -9.01 -30.00 24.66
CA LEU A 336 -9.49 -30.86 25.76
C LEU A 336 -10.83 -31.56 25.46
N GLY A 337 -11.49 -31.18 24.37
CA GLY A 337 -12.78 -31.71 23.98
C GLY A 337 -12.70 -33.22 23.78
N VAL A 338 -13.58 -33.96 24.47
CA VAL A 338 -13.67 -35.40 24.29
C VAL A 338 -14.40 -35.67 22.97
N PRO A 339 -13.73 -36.24 21.96
CA PRO A 339 -14.39 -36.54 20.69
C PRO A 339 -15.50 -37.56 20.95
N LYS A 340 -16.61 -37.41 20.23
CA LYS A 340 -17.66 -38.44 20.23
C LYS A 340 -17.01 -39.74 19.75
N SER A 341 -17.12 -40.81 20.54
CA SER A 341 -16.69 -42.13 20.06
C SER A 341 -17.48 -42.39 18.79
N THR A 342 -16.80 -42.43 17.65
CA THR A 342 -17.36 -43.02 16.44
C THR A 342 -17.74 -44.44 16.85
N ASN A 343 -19.05 -44.71 16.97
CA ASN A 343 -19.52 -46.08 17.05
C ASN A 343 -19.00 -46.80 15.79
N PRO A 344 -18.40 -48.00 15.94
CA PRO A 344 -17.78 -48.72 14.84
C PRO A 344 -18.75 -49.01 13.68
#